data_AF-A0A951DHW7-F1
#
_entry.id   AF-A0A951DHW7-F1
#
_cell.length_a   1.000
_cell.length_b   1.000
_cell.length_c   1.000
_cell.angle_alpha   90.00
_cell.angle_beta   90.00
_cell.angle_gamma   90.00
#
_symmetry.space_group_name_H-M   'P 1'
#
loop_
_entity.id
_entity.type
_entity.pdbx_description
1 polymer ?
#
loop_
_entity_poly.entity_id
_entity_poly.type
_entity_poly.pdbx_seq_one_letter_code
_entity_poly.pdbx_strand_id
1 'polypeptide(L)'
;YPKLGERPFLPFGGLAATGLLFWALGWEHPAGFAWPATLVFGIGVSGIFALIPNDTYLQRQVPDNVRGRVFVVRNVIGAIAWMGSLQLVKSLVHQFGVLHSLAGLGIVTLAVAALTAAIFAARLERPTL
;
A
#
# COMPACT_ATOMS: atom_id res chain seq x y z
N TYR A 1 -9.17 -8.64 23.19
CA TYR A 1 -8.15 -8.76 22.13
C TYR A 1 -8.40 -7.68 21.09
N PRO A 2 -7.40 -6.86 20.73
CA PRO A 2 -7.59 -5.85 19.68
C PRO A 2 -8.00 -6.53 18.37
N LYS A 3 -9.03 -6.01 17.71
CA LYS A 3 -9.49 -6.54 16.40
C LYS A 3 -8.36 -6.35 15.38
N LEU A 4 -8.28 -7.22 14.37
CA LEU A 4 -7.21 -7.18 13.36
C LEU A 4 -7.05 -5.76 12.79
N GLY A 5 -8.14 -5.06 12.45
CA GLY A 5 -8.11 -3.69 11.93
C GLY A 5 -7.62 -2.59 12.89
N GLU A 6 -7.25 -2.92 14.13
CA GLU A 6 -6.81 -1.95 15.15
C GLU A 6 -5.29 -1.90 15.31
N ARG A 7 -4.55 -2.83 14.69
CA ARG A 7 -3.09 -2.83 14.80
C ARG A 7 -2.51 -1.80 13.83
N PRO A 8 -1.83 -0.75 14.32
CA PRO A 8 -1.30 0.31 13.46
C PRO A 8 -0.18 -0.17 12.52
N PHE A 9 0.42 -1.34 12.80
CA PHE A 9 1.50 -1.90 12.00
C PHE A 9 1.04 -2.73 10.79
N LEU A 10 -0.22 -3.18 10.77
CA LEU A 10 -0.72 -4.04 9.67
C LEU A 10 -0.69 -3.35 8.31
N PRO A 11 -1.05 -2.06 8.17
CA PRO A 11 -0.94 -1.36 6.90
C PRO A 11 0.49 -1.38 6.32
N PHE A 12 1.51 -1.23 7.16
CA PHE A 12 2.91 -1.27 6.71
C PHE A 12 3.33 -2.67 6.29
N GLY A 13 2.89 -3.70 7.02
CA GLY A 13 3.10 -5.10 6.65
C GLY A 13 2.43 -5.46 5.32
N GLY A 14 1.21 -4.97 5.09
CA GLY A 14 0.52 -5.08 3.81
C GLY A 14 1.30 -4.41 2.69
N LEU A 15 1.76 -3.17 2.90
CA LEU A 15 2.53 -2.43 1.91
C LEU A 15 3.87 -3.10 1.59
N ALA A 16 4.57 -3.65 2.59
CA ALA A 16 5.78 -4.44 2.39
C ALA A 16 5.52 -5.73 1.61
N ALA A 17 4.45 -6.47 1.96
CA ALA A 17 4.05 -7.67 1.22
C ALA A 17 3.66 -7.36 -0.23
N THR A 18 3.05 -6.20 -0.49
CA THR A 18 2.78 -5.72 -1.85
C THR A 18 4.07 -5.52 -2.63
N GLY A 19 5.05 -4.85 -2.01
CA GLY A 19 6.34 -4.60 -2.64
C GLY A 19 7.09 -5.88 -2.96
N LEU A 20 7.10 -6.86 -2.04
CA LEU A 20 7.67 -8.19 -2.28
C LEU A 20 6.97 -8.92 -3.44
N LEU A 21 5.65 -8.82 -3.51
CA LEU A 21 4.88 -9.49 -4.56
C LEU A 21 5.11 -8.86 -5.94
N PHE A 22 5.20 -7.53 -6.04
CA PHE A 22 5.58 -6.87 -7.29
C PHE A 22 7.02 -7.17 -7.70
N TRP A 23 7.93 -7.23 -6.73
CA TRP A 23 9.31 -7.63 -7.00
C TRP A 23 9.40 -9.06 -7.52
N ALA A 24 8.69 -10.00 -6.89
CA ALA A 24 8.59 -11.38 -7.37
C ALA A 24 8.00 -11.44 -8.78
N LEU A 25 6.89 -10.74 -9.05
CA LEU A 25 6.30 -10.67 -10.40
C LEU A 25 7.21 -10.04 -11.46
N GLY A 26 8.23 -9.29 -11.04
CA GLY A 26 9.26 -8.76 -11.94
C GLY A 26 10.28 -9.78 -12.41
N TRP A 27 10.24 -11.02 -11.90
CA TRP A 27 11.08 -12.12 -12.34
C TRP A 27 10.37 -13.06 -13.31
N GLU A 28 11.17 -13.82 -14.07
CA GLU A 28 10.65 -14.81 -15.00
C GLU A 28 9.96 -15.95 -14.23
N HIS A 29 8.64 -16.02 -14.37
CA HIS A 29 7.80 -17.02 -13.74
C HIS A 29 6.99 -17.80 -14.78
N PRO A 30 6.56 -19.04 -14.45
CA PRO A 30 5.69 -19.82 -15.32
C PRO A 30 4.41 -19.06 -15.66
N ALA A 31 3.88 -19.25 -16.87
CA ALA A 31 2.71 -18.52 -17.42
C ALA A 31 1.43 -18.55 -16.55
N GLY A 32 1.36 -19.40 -15.53
CA GLY A 32 0.25 -19.48 -14.57
C GLY A 32 0.44 -18.71 -13.26
N PHE A 33 1.60 -18.11 -12.99
CA PHE A 33 1.90 -17.49 -11.69
C PHE A 33 1.21 -16.12 -11.49
N ALA A 34 0.97 -15.38 -12.59
CA ALA A 34 0.42 -14.03 -12.53
C ALA A 34 -1.00 -13.97 -11.94
N TRP A 35 -1.84 -14.97 -12.22
CA TRP A 35 -3.22 -14.98 -11.76
C TRP A 35 -3.36 -15.21 -10.24
N PRO A 36 -2.75 -16.25 -9.64
CA PRO A 36 -2.70 -16.41 -8.19
C PRO A 36 -2.10 -15.20 -7.48
N ALA A 37 -1.01 -14.64 -8.02
CA ALA A 37 -0.36 -13.46 -7.44
C ALA A 37 -1.30 -12.24 -7.43
N THR A 38 -2.11 -12.05 -8.48
CA THR A 38 -3.11 -10.97 -8.55
C THR A 38 -4.21 -11.15 -7.51
N LEU A 39 -4.68 -12.38 -7.28
CA LEU A 39 -5.67 -12.67 -6.24
C LEU A 39 -5.12 -12.44 -4.83
N VAL A 40 -3.90 -12.91 -4.57
CA VAL A 40 -3.19 -12.68 -3.29
C VAL A 40 -2.99 -11.19 -3.07
N PHE A 41 -2.64 -10.44 -4.12
CA PHE A 41 -2.50 -9.00 -4.07
C PHE A 41 -3.81 -8.27 -3.75
N GLY A 42 -4.88 -8.56 -4.50
CA GLY A 42 -6.14 -7.83 -4.40
C GLY A 42 -6.89 -8.11 -3.10
N ILE A 43 -7.09 -9.40 -2.80
CA ILE A 43 -7.91 -9.83 -1.65
C ILE A 43 -7.07 -9.84 -0.39
N GLY A 44 -5.90 -10.49 -0.43
CA GLY A 44 -5.05 -10.69 0.72
C GLY A 44 -4.38 -9.40 1.15
N VAL A 45 -3.37 -8.99 0.38
CA VAL A 45 -2.41 -7.98 0.82
C VAL A 45 -3.03 -6.58 0.85
N SER A 46 -3.66 -6.15 -0.24
CA SER A 46 -4.21 -4.79 -0.34
C SER A 46 -5.51 -4.63 0.43
N GLY A 47 -6.41 -5.61 0.35
CA GLY A 47 -7.71 -5.57 1.03
C GLY A 47 -7.60 -5.77 2.54
N ILE A 48 -7.20 -6.99 2.95
CA ILE A 48 -7.24 -7.42 4.36
C ILE A 48 -6.15 -6.74 5.20
N PHE A 49 -4.95 -6.57 4.66
CA PHE A 49 -3.80 -6.08 5.44
C PHE A 49 -3.57 -4.57 5.33
N ALA A 50 -3.98 -3.91 4.24
CA ALA A 50 -3.73 -2.48 4.05
C ALA A 50 -4.99 -1.59 4.13
N LEU A 51 -5.95 -1.78 3.23
CA LEU A 51 -7.11 -0.90 3.09
C LEU A 51 -8.04 -0.94 4.31
N ILE A 52 -8.49 -2.14 4.71
CA ILE A 52 -9.46 -2.28 5.81
C ILE A 52 -8.90 -1.74 7.14
N PRO A 53 -7.67 -2.10 7.58
CA PRO A 53 -7.11 -1.58 8.82
C PRO A 53 -6.87 -0.07 8.77
N ASN A 54 -6.43 0.47 7.64
CA ASN A 54 -6.20 1.91 7.49
C ASN A 54 -7.51 2.71 7.60
N ASP A 55 -8.58 2.24 6.95
CA ASP A 55 -9.90 2.85 7.03
C ASP A 55 -10.46 2.79 8.46
N THR A 56 -10.32 1.63 9.11
CA THR A 56 -10.77 1.42 10.50
C THR A 56 -10.03 2.34 11.47
N TYR A 57 -8.71 2.51 11.28
CA TYR A 57 -7.89 3.40 12.10
C TYR A 57 -8.27 4.87 11.92
N LEU A 58 -8.41 5.32 10.66
CA LEU A 58 -8.85 6.69 10.33
C LEU A 58 -10.23 7.01 10.92
N GLN A 59 -11.18 6.08 10.85
CA GLN A 59 -12.50 6.29 11.44
C GLN A 59 -12.44 6.54 12.95
N ARG A 60 -11.54 5.86 13.66
CA ARG A 60 -11.40 6.02 15.12
C ARG A 60 -10.69 7.30 15.54
N GLN A 61 -9.75 7.79 14.74
CA GLN A 61 -9.00 9.00 15.06
C GLN A 61 -9.71 10.29 14.63
N VAL A 62 -10.56 10.22 13.61
CA VAL A 62 -11.22 11.40 13.06
C VAL A 62 -12.58 11.63 13.75
N PRO A 63 -12.81 12.82 14.34
CA PRO A 63 -14.10 13.19 14.94
C PRO A 63 -15.27 13.06 13.95
N ASP A 64 -16.44 12.63 14.45
CA ASP A 64 -17.62 12.32 13.61
C ASP A 64 -18.06 13.50 12.72
N ASN A 65 -17.94 14.73 13.23
CA ASN A 65 -18.35 15.95 12.55
C ASN A 65 -17.52 16.30 11.29
N VAL A 66 -16.28 15.79 11.18
CA VAL A 66 -15.39 16.06 10.03
C VAL A 66 -15.03 14.79 9.24
N ARG A 67 -15.40 13.61 9.74
CA ARG A 67 -15.08 12.31 9.11
C ARG A 67 -15.45 12.27 7.64
N GLY A 68 -16.68 12.67 7.29
CA GLY A 68 -17.13 12.67 5.89
C GLY A 68 -16.22 13.51 4.97
N ARG A 69 -15.77 14.69 5.43
CA ARG A 69 -14.87 15.57 4.67
C ARG A 69 -13.48 14.95 4.49
N VAL A 70 -12.94 14.35 5.55
CA VAL A 70 -11.62 13.68 5.49
C VAL A 70 -11.62 12.51 4.51
N PHE A 71 -12.67 11.68 4.53
CA PHE A 71 -12.80 10.57 3.58
C PHE A 71 -12.99 11.06 2.13
N VAL A 72 -13.75 12.13 1.90
CA VAL A 72 -13.87 12.74 0.56
C VAL A 72 -12.52 13.24 0.07
N VAL A 73 -11.79 14.02 0.87
CA VAL A 73 -10.47 14.53 0.49
C VAL A 73 -9.50 13.38 0.20
N ARG A 74 -9.48 12.35 1.05
CA ARG A 74 -8.68 11.15 0.82
C ARG A 74 -9.03 10.47 -0.50
N ASN A 75 -10.30 10.30 -0.81
CA ASN A 75 -10.73 9.66 -2.05
C ASN A 75 -10.37 10.49 -3.28
N VAL A 76 -10.49 11.81 -3.21
CA VAL A 76 -10.07 12.72 -4.29
C VAL A 76 -8.56 12.63 -4.52
N ILE A 77 -7.76 12.72 -3.46
CA ILE A 77 -6.29 12.56 -3.56
C ILE A 77 -5.95 11.17 -4.11
N GLY A 78 -6.62 10.13 -3.64
CA GLY A 78 -6.44 8.76 -4.11
C GLY A 78 -6.75 8.61 -5.60
N ALA A 79 -7.83 9.22 -6.09
CA ALA A 79 -8.19 9.20 -7.50
C ALA A 79 -7.16 9.93 -8.38
N ILE A 80 -6.69 11.11 -7.94
CA ILE A 80 -5.65 11.86 -8.64
C ILE A 80 -4.34 11.06 -8.69
N ALA A 81 -3.94 10.49 -7.55
CA ALA A 81 -2.74 9.66 -7.46
C ALA A 81 -2.85 8.41 -8.35
N TRP A 82 -4.02 7.78 -8.42
CA TRP A 82 -4.29 6.65 -9.29
C TRP A 82 -4.18 7.00 -10.77
N MET A 83 -4.74 8.13 -11.20
CA MET A 83 -4.63 8.59 -12.59
C MET A 83 -3.17 8.89 -12.95
N GLY A 84 -2.44 9.57 -12.06
CA GLY A 84 -1.02 9.86 -12.25
C GLY A 84 -0.16 8.60 -12.29
N SER A 85 -0.43 7.63 -11.42
CA SER A 85 0.32 6.38 -11.36
C SER A 85 0.10 5.52 -12.60
N LEU A 86 -1.13 5.44 -13.14
CA LEU A 86 -1.40 4.72 -14.39
C LEU A 86 -0.57 5.26 -15.57
N GLN A 87 -0.50 6.58 -15.72
CA GLN A 87 0.27 7.19 -16.80
C GLN A 87 1.78 6.96 -16.62
N LEU A 88 2.28 7.03 -15.39
CA LEU A 88 3.67 6.69 -15.06
C LEU A 88 4.00 5.24 -15.36
N VAL A 89 3.17 4.29 -14.89
CA VAL A 89 3.37 2.85 -15.12
C VAL A 89 3.34 2.55 -16.62
N LYS A 90 2.38 3.10 -17.37
CA LYS A 90 2.34 2.95 -18.82
C LYS A 90 3.65 3.41 -19.49
N SER A 91 4.18 4.55 -19.06
CA SER A 91 5.43 5.10 -19.61
C SER A 91 6.64 4.23 -19.27
N LEU A 92 6.72 3.73 -18.03
CA LEU A 92 7.78 2.82 -17.59
C LEU A 92 7.74 1.49 -18.34
N VAL A 93 6.55 0.91 -18.50
CA VAL A 93 6.36 -0.36 -19.22
C VAL A 93 6.76 -0.20 -20.69
N HIS A 94 6.46 0.94 -21.30
CA HIS A 94 6.86 1.22 -22.68
C HIS A 94 8.38 1.32 -22.86
N GLN A 95 9.09 1.93 -21.89
CA GLN A 95 10.53 2.16 -21.98
C GLN A 95 11.37 0.95 -21.53
N PHE A 96 10.98 0.27 -20.45
CA PHE A 96 11.79 -0.76 -19.77
C PHE A 96 11.19 -2.17 -19.84
N GLY A 97 9.97 -2.30 -20.37
CA GLY A 97 9.20 -3.53 -20.35
C GLY A 97 8.50 -3.79 -19.00
N VAL A 98 7.61 -4.78 -19.00
CA VAL A 98 6.74 -5.11 -17.86
C VAL A 98 7.54 -5.60 -16.66
N LEU A 99 8.49 -6.51 -16.86
CA LEU A 99 9.25 -7.16 -15.79
C LEU A 99 10.07 -6.15 -14.96
N HIS A 100 10.87 -5.32 -15.63
CA HIS A 100 11.67 -4.28 -14.95
C HIS A 100 10.79 -3.23 -14.27
N SER A 101 9.65 -2.88 -14.87
CA SER A 101 8.70 -1.95 -14.26
C SER A 101 8.10 -2.51 -12.96
N LEU A 102 7.72 -3.80 -12.95
CA LEU A 102 7.21 -4.47 -11.76
C LEU A 102 8.28 -4.60 -10.67
N ALA A 103 9.50 -5.00 -11.04
CA ALA A 103 10.62 -5.08 -10.10
C ALA A 103 10.93 -3.72 -9.46
N GLY A 104 10.98 -2.65 -10.27
CA GLY A 104 11.18 -1.28 -9.79
C GLY A 104 10.06 -0.79 -8.86
N LEU A 105 8.79 -1.04 -9.22
CA LEU A 105 7.65 -0.73 -8.36
C LEU A 105 7.72 -1.49 -7.04
N GLY A 106 8.16 -2.75 -7.05
CA GLY A 106 8.38 -3.54 -5.84
C GLY A 106 9.39 -2.90 -4.89
N ILE A 107 10.55 -2.50 -5.44
CA ILE A 107 11.62 -1.83 -4.67
C ILE A 107 11.13 -0.49 -4.08
N VAL A 108 10.49 0.35 -4.89
CA VAL A 108 9.95 1.64 -4.42
C VAL A 108 8.91 1.42 -3.31
N THR A 109 8.02 0.45 -3.49
CA THR A 109 7.00 0.13 -2.49
C THR A 109 7.63 -0.35 -1.18
N LEU A 110 8.64 -1.21 -1.24
CA LEU A 110 9.40 -1.65 -0.07
C LEU A 110 10.11 -0.49 0.64
N ALA A 111 10.73 0.40 -0.12
CA ALA A 111 11.38 1.59 0.44
C ALA A 111 10.37 2.50 1.15
N VAL A 112 9.19 2.73 0.56
CA VAL A 112 8.11 3.50 1.18
C VAL A 112 7.59 2.79 2.45
N ALA A 113 7.42 1.47 2.43
CA ALA A 113 7.02 0.71 3.62
C ALA A 113 8.03 0.87 4.76
N ALA A 114 9.33 0.73 4.46
CA ALA A 114 10.40 0.87 5.44
C ALA A 114 10.47 2.30 6.01
N LEU A 115 10.40 3.31 5.14
CA LEU A 115 10.44 4.72 5.55
C LEU A 115 9.23 5.10 6.42
N THR A 116 8.03 4.69 6.02
CA THR A 116 6.82 4.99 6.80
C THR A 116 6.80 4.26 8.13
N ALA A 117 7.25 3.00 8.19
CA ALA A 117 7.42 2.27 9.43
C ALA A 117 8.46 2.95 10.36
N ALA A 118 9.60 3.40 9.82
CA ALA A 118 10.63 4.11 10.57
C ALA A 118 10.13 5.45 11.13
N ILE A 119 9.40 6.24 10.33
CA ILE A 119 8.79 7.51 10.79
C ILE A 119 7.78 7.25 11.91
N PHE A 120 6.98 6.18 11.79
CA PHE A 120 5.99 5.83 12.80
C PHE A 120 6.66 5.38 14.11
N ALA A 121 7.70 4.53 14.04
CA ALA A 121 8.48 4.11 15.20
C ALA A 121 9.12 5.31 15.91
N ALA A 122 9.75 6.22 15.16
CA ALA A 122 10.36 7.43 15.71
C ALA A 122 9.36 8.39 16.38
N ARG A 123 8.08 8.36 16.01
CA ARG A 123 7.02 9.13 16.69
C ARG A 123 6.56 8.49 17.99
N LEU A 124 6.59 7.17 18.10
CA LEU A 124 6.25 6.45 19.33
C LEU A 124 7.32 6.62 20.42
N GLU A 125 8.57 6.83 20.01
CA GLU A 125 9.71 7.04 20.92
C GLU A 125 9.84 8.47 21.46
N ARG A 126 9.07 9.44 20.93
CA ARG A 126 9.03 10.80 21.49
C ARG A 126 7.96 10.85 22.58
N PRO A 127 8.32 10.79 23.89
CA PRO A 127 7.36 11.08 24.94
C PRO A 127 6.84 12.50 24.71
N THR A 128 5.53 12.63 24.60
CA THR A 128 4.83 13.91 24.67
C THR A 128 5.19 14.56 26.00
N LEU A 129 6.08 15.57 25.95
CA LEU A 129 6.26 16.56 27.00
C LEU A 129 5.04 17.50 27.02
#